data_AF-A0A087TXA0-F1
#
_entry.id   AF-A0A087TXA0-F1
#
_cell.length_a   1.000
_cell.length_b   1.000
_cell.length_c   1.000
_cell.angle_alpha   90.00
_cell.angle_beta   90.00
_cell.angle_gamma   90.00
#
_symmetry.space_group_name_H-M   'P 1'
#
loop_
_entity.id
_entity.type
_entity.pdbx_description
1 polymer ?
#
loop_
_entity_poly.entity_id
_entity_poly.type
_entity_poly.pdbx_seq_one_letter_code
_entity_poly.pdbx_strand_id
1 'polypeptide(L)'
;MKVLKRVMVFAGYVLLCFERTVATDIPCPDNRTASCIQSLATFITLSKPPFVPEEELDRLCSEAEAGQSCSSDFLRYSSCITSEEKLRISLQISRSQALSQLLCKEGNYARDPNFRKEYLMYIPCLEKQLDKIRNCYLYSKMPEDPEFEVLRNFSGSNEQTYTAACCPVSKYISCSKDLIGSKCSGDSANIVYKVLMKASGRQLYDFCTDVDSTFPSVSTSCVSSAQHIVYSFAVIIALYFFTFLF
;
A
#
# COMPACT_ATOMS: atom_id res chain seq x y z
N MET A 1 -29.17 27.84 63.22
CA MET A 1 -29.37 26.48 63.79
C MET A 1 -30.33 25.69 62.90
N LYS A 2 -29.81 24.91 61.97
CA LYS A 2 -30.49 23.79 61.28
C LYS A 2 -29.41 22.98 60.53
N VAL A 3 -28.52 22.42 61.33
CA VAL A 3 -27.59 21.33 60.98
C VAL A 3 -27.84 20.27 62.05
N LEU A 4 -27.81 18.99 61.68
CA LEU A 4 -28.27 17.79 62.41
C LEU A 4 -29.74 17.40 62.18
N LYS A 5 -29.96 16.63 61.11
CA LYS A 5 -30.67 15.33 61.10
C LYS A 5 -30.84 14.88 59.65
N ARG A 6 -29.84 14.17 59.13
CA ARG A 6 -29.89 13.27 57.95
C ARG A 6 -28.48 12.67 57.78
N VAL A 7 -28.02 12.02 58.83
CA VAL A 7 -26.93 11.04 58.80
C VAL A 7 -27.59 9.75 59.28
N MET A 8 -27.33 8.66 58.56
CA MET A 8 -27.98 7.34 58.60
C MET A 8 -29.11 7.15 57.59
N VAL A 9 -29.03 6.02 56.89
CA VAL A 9 -29.82 5.57 55.74
C VAL A 9 -29.35 6.13 54.40
N PHE A 10 -28.14 5.73 53.97
CA PHE A 10 -27.87 5.27 52.58
C PHE A 10 -26.53 4.51 52.49
N ALA A 11 -26.17 3.79 53.56
CA ALA A 11 -25.02 2.88 53.60
C ALA A 11 -25.39 1.47 53.14
N GLY A 12 -26.21 1.35 52.08
CA GLY A 12 -26.80 0.06 51.69
C GLY A 12 -27.19 -0.05 50.21
N TYR A 13 -26.53 0.69 49.32
CA TYR A 13 -26.76 0.62 47.86
C TYR A 13 -25.46 0.60 47.04
N VAL A 14 -24.37 0.06 47.62
CA VAL A 14 -23.08 -0.10 46.92
C VAL A 14 -22.66 -1.57 46.81
N LEU A 15 -23.51 -2.53 47.18
CA LEU A 15 -23.10 -3.93 47.31
C LEU A 15 -23.86 -4.99 46.49
N LEU A 16 -24.79 -4.64 45.60
CA LEU A 16 -25.48 -5.64 44.77
C LEU A 16 -25.82 -5.10 43.38
N CYS A 17 -24.80 -5.02 42.54
CA CYS A 17 -24.86 -5.31 41.09
C CYS A 17 -23.49 -5.84 40.67
N PHE A 18 -23.02 -6.88 41.39
CA PHE A 18 -21.94 -7.74 40.99
C PHE A 18 -22.59 -8.95 40.29
N GLU A 19 -22.95 -8.80 39.02
CA GLU A 19 -23.06 -9.93 38.09
C GLU A 19 -23.22 -9.44 36.64
N ARG A 20 -22.16 -9.70 35.86
CA ARG A 20 -22.12 -9.90 34.39
C ARG A 20 -22.64 -8.72 33.56
N THR A 21 -21.77 -7.86 33.04
CA THR A 21 -20.87 -8.21 31.93
C THR A 21 -19.47 -7.64 32.16
N VAL A 22 -18.57 -8.47 32.67
CA VAL A 22 -17.14 -8.29 32.39
C VAL A 22 -17.00 -8.58 30.90
N ALA A 23 -17.00 -7.51 30.09
CA ALA A 23 -16.19 -7.55 28.89
C ALA A 23 -14.81 -7.96 29.37
N THR A 24 -14.39 -9.17 29.04
CA THR A 24 -13.02 -9.58 29.27
C THR A 24 -12.17 -8.58 28.52
N ASP A 25 -11.62 -7.60 29.22
CA ASP A 25 -10.42 -6.89 28.78
C ASP A 25 -9.39 -7.98 28.58
N ILE A 26 -9.28 -8.47 27.34
CA ILE A 26 -8.20 -9.38 26.97
C ILE A 26 -6.98 -8.47 26.94
N PRO A 27 -6.04 -8.59 27.89
CA PRO A 27 -4.89 -7.72 27.90
C PRO A 27 -4.09 -8.00 26.63
N CYS A 28 -3.86 -6.95 25.85
CA CYS A 28 -2.96 -6.98 24.70
C CYS A 28 -1.56 -7.39 25.16
N PRO A 29 -0.73 -7.96 24.27
CA PRO A 29 0.52 -8.59 24.65
C PRO A 29 1.38 -7.73 25.61
N ASP A 30 1.74 -8.35 26.74
CA ASP A 30 2.75 -7.94 27.71
C ASP A 30 4.11 -7.68 27.03
N ASN A 31 5.02 -6.96 27.71
CA ASN A 31 6.37 -6.49 27.34
C ASN A 31 7.30 -7.55 26.68
N ARG A 32 6.90 -8.82 26.62
CA ARG A 32 7.69 -9.94 26.06
C ARG A 32 7.88 -9.93 24.53
N THR A 33 7.31 -8.98 23.79
CA THR A 33 7.46 -8.91 22.33
C THR A 33 7.64 -7.50 21.78
N ALA A 34 8.14 -6.55 22.57
CA ALA A 34 8.48 -5.22 22.06
C ALA A 34 9.46 -5.28 20.86
N SER A 35 10.47 -6.15 20.93
CA SER A 35 11.41 -6.42 19.83
C SER A 35 10.73 -7.06 18.61
N CYS A 36 9.83 -8.02 18.82
CA CYS A 36 9.05 -8.66 17.75
C CYS A 36 8.19 -7.63 17.00
N ILE A 37 7.45 -6.80 17.74
CA ILE A 37 6.60 -5.73 17.17
C ILE A 37 7.47 -4.71 16.42
N GLN A 38 8.65 -4.39 16.95
CA GLN A 38 9.60 -3.49 16.29
C GLN A 38 10.16 -4.06 14.98
N SER A 39 10.59 -5.32 14.97
CA SER A 39 11.04 -5.99 13.75
C SER A 39 9.88 -6.15 12.75
N LEU A 40 8.66 -6.41 13.22
CA LEU A 40 7.46 -6.44 12.36
C LEU A 40 7.16 -5.06 11.75
N ALA A 41 7.25 -3.98 12.53
CA ALA A 41 7.05 -2.61 12.03
C ALA A 41 8.13 -2.24 10.98
N THR A 42 9.38 -2.62 11.24
CA THR A 42 10.48 -2.43 10.28
C THR A 42 10.22 -3.24 9.01
N PHE A 43 9.81 -4.49 9.14
CA PHE A 43 9.45 -5.33 8.01
C PHE A 43 8.29 -4.74 7.20
N ILE A 44 7.23 -4.25 7.86
CA ILE A 44 6.10 -3.56 7.21
C ILE A 44 6.56 -2.33 6.42
N THR A 45 7.69 -1.71 6.79
CA THR A 45 8.25 -0.58 6.03
C THR A 45 8.64 -1.00 4.60
N LEU A 46 9.03 -2.26 4.40
CA LEU A 46 9.25 -2.84 3.06
C LEU A 46 7.97 -3.00 2.25
N SER A 47 6.77 -2.77 2.78
CA SER A 47 5.53 -2.77 1.98
C SER A 47 5.43 -1.55 1.05
N LYS A 48 6.15 -0.48 1.36
CA LYS A 48 6.26 0.72 0.52
C LYS A 48 7.43 0.55 -0.44
N PRO A 49 7.38 1.11 -1.67
CA PRO A 49 8.52 1.06 -2.59
C PRO A 49 9.78 1.62 -1.92
N PRO A 50 10.76 0.77 -1.55
CA PRO A 50 11.96 1.26 -0.92
C PRO A 50 12.86 1.65 -2.07
N PHE A 51 12.97 2.94 -2.38
CA PHE A 51 13.97 3.46 -3.31
C PHE A 51 15.08 4.08 -2.46
N VAL A 52 15.84 3.22 -1.79
CA VAL A 52 16.78 3.54 -0.71
C VAL A 52 18.18 3.03 -1.05
N PRO A 53 19.24 3.64 -0.51
CA PRO A 53 20.61 3.19 -0.73
C PRO A 53 20.88 1.81 -0.11
N GLU A 54 22.02 1.21 -0.49
CA GLU A 54 22.42 -0.14 -0.07
C GLU A 54 22.43 -0.32 1.45
N GLU A 55 23.00 0.66 2.19
CA GLU A 55 23.07 0.62 3.65
C GLU A 55 21.68 0.54 4.30
N GLU A 56 20.73 1.35 3.82
CA GLU A 56 19.36 1.32 4.34
C GLU A 56 18.63 0.04 3.92
N LEU A 57 18.87 -0.45 2.71
CA LEU A 57 18.32 -1.72 2.24
C LEU A 57 18.84 -2.89 3.09
N ASP A 58 20.13 -2.94 3.41
CA ASP A 58 20.73 -3.97 4.28
C ASP A 58 20.06 -4.00 5.64
N ARG A 59 19.85 -2.83 6.26
CA ARG A 59 19.15 -2.71 7.54
C ARG A 59 17.70 -3.22 7.46
N LEU A 60 16.99 -2.91 6.38
CA LEU A 60 15.62 -3.42 6.17
C LEU A 60 15.62 -4.93 5.97
N CYS A 61 16.61 -5.46 5.24
CA CYS A 61 16.72 -6.89 4.95
C CYS A 61 17.13 -7.71 6.18
N SER A 62 18.02 -7.20 7.05
CA SER A 62 18.41 -7.89 8.29
C SER A 62 17.23 -8.07 9.25
N GLU A 63 16.34 -7.07 9.31
CA GLU A 63 15.15 -7.11 10.16
C GLU A 63 13.98 -7.87 9.52
N ALA A 64 14.03 -8.11 8.20
CA ALA A 64 12.93 -8.71 7.46
C ALA A 64 12.61 -10.15 7.91
N GLU A 65 13.63 -10.96 8.20
CA GLU A 65 13.42 -12.36 8.60
C GLU A 65 12.81 -12.48 10.02
N ALA A 66 13.29 -11.64 10.94
CA ALA A 66 12.74 -11.54 12.30
C ALA A 66 11.30 -11.00 12.27
N GLY A 67 11.05 -9.93 11.51
CA GLY A 67 9.71 -9.36 11.34
C GLY A 67 8.74 -10.30 10.64
N GLN A 68 9.19 -11.04 9.63
CA GLN A 68 8.39 -12.06 8.96
C GLN A 68 8.00 -13.20 9.92
N SER A 69 8.94 -13.68 10.74
CA SER A 69 8.67 -14.69 11.76
C SER A 69 7.69 -14.18 12.83
N CYS A 70 7.81 -12.90 13.20
CA CYS A 70 6.88 -12.26 14.13
C CYS A 70 5.45 -12.12 13.57
N SER A 71 5.32 -11.94 12.25
CA SER A 71 4.04 -11.63 11.60
C SER A 71 2.95 -12.69 11.85
N SER A 72 3.30 -13.98 11.83
CA SER A 72 2.36 -15.07 12.08
C SER A 72 1.86 -15.10 13.52
N ASP A 73 2.74 -14.81 14.48
CA ASP A 73 2.37 -14.76 15.89
C ASP A 73 1.53 -13.52 16.20
N PHE A 74 1.89 -12.37 15.62
CA PHE A 74 1.12 -11.14 15.76
C PHE A 74 -0.33 -11.31 15.27
N LEU A 75 -0.54 -11.86 14.08
CA LEU A 75 -1.88 -12.08 13.52
C LEU A 75 -2.66 -13.20 14.24
N ARG A 76 -1.97 -14.16 14.86
CA ARG A 76 -2.60 -15.28 15.59
C ARG A 76 -3.06 -14.88 16.99
N TYR A 77 -2.31 -14.03 17.69
CA TYR A 77 -2.51 -13.78 19.12
C TYR A 77 -3.01 -12.39 19.50
N SER A 78 -3.19 -11.48 18.54
CA SER A 78 -3.79 -10.17 18.81
C SER A 78 -5.32 -10.25 18.76
N SER A 79 -5.94 -10.63 19.88
CA SER A 79 -7.36 -10.37 20.13
C SER A 79 -7.70 -8.87 20.29
N CYS A 80 -6.69 -8.01 20.19
CA CYS A 80 -6.77 -6.56 20.37
C CYS A 80 -6.86 -5.74 19.08
N ILE A 81 -6.82 -6.39 17.92
CA ILE A 81 -7.00 -5.71 16.63
C ILE A 81 -8.34 -6.12 16.06
N THR A 82 -9.03 -5.15 15.45
CA THR A 82 -10.27 -5.40 14.73
C THR A 82 -10.01 -6.28 13.51
N SER A 83 -11.06 -6.92 12.99
CA SER A 83 -10.97 -7.69 11.73
C SER A 83 -10.47 -6.83 10.57
N GLU A 84 -10.82 -5.54 10.55
CA GLU A 84 -10.37 -4.60 9.53
C GLU A 84 -8.86 -4.33 9.64
N GLU A 85 -8.37 -4.00 10.83
CA GLU A 85 -6.95 -3.77 11.07
C GLU A 85 -6.13 -5.02 10.78
N LYS A 86 -6.64 -6.20 11.19
CA LYS A 86 -6.02 -7.49 10.88
C LYS A 86 -5.88 -7.70 9.37
N LEU A 87 -6.90 -7.34 8.59
CA LEU A 87 -6.83 -7.42 7.13
C LEU A 87 -5.76 -6.46 6.57
N ARG A 88 -5.77 -5.17 6.95
CA ARG A 88 -4.76 -4.19 6.49
C ARG A 88 -3.34 -4.62 6.80
N ILE A 89 -3.09 -5.07 8.03
CA ILE A 89 -1.77 -5.55 8.46
C ILE A 89 -1.37 -6.80 7.68
N SER A 90 -2.30 -7.73 7.43
CA SER A 90 -2.04 -8.93 6.61
C SER A 90 -1.63 -8.57 5.18
N LEU A 91 -2.25 -7.55 4.57
CA LEU A 91 -1.89 -7.06 3.24
C LEU A 91 -0.52 -6.38 3.22
N GLN A 92 -0.20 -5.59 4.25
CA GLN A 92 1.13 -5.01 4.42
C GLN A 92 2.21 -6.08 4.60
N ILE A 93 1.96 -7.12 5.39
CA ILE A 93 2.85 -8.28 5.54
C ILE A 93 3.07 -8.97 4.19
N SER A 94 1.98 -9.22 3.44
CA SER A 94 2.05 -9.83 2.10
C SER A 94 2.94 -9.04 1.13
N ARG A 95 2.74 -7.71 1.06
CA ARG A 95 3.57 -6.81 0.25
C ARG A 95 5.04 -6.80 0.68
N SER A 96 5.28 -6.74 1.98
CA SER A 96 6.63 -6.75 2.56
C SER A 96 7.36 -8.07 2.25
N GLN A 97 6.67 -9.21 2.31
CA GLN A 97 7.22 -10.50 1.92
C GLN A 97 7.60 -10.52 0.43
N ALA A 98 6.73 -9.98 -0.43
CA ALA A 98 6.99 -9.92 -1.86
C ALA A 98 8.20 -9.04 -2.21
N LEU A 99 8.34 -7.89 -1.54
CA LEU A 99 9.49 -7.00 -1.72
C LEU A 99 10.76 -7.53 -1.07
N SER A 100 10.69 -8.17 0.09
CA SER A 100 11.82 -8.86 0.71
C SER A 100 12.35 -10.00 -0.17
N GLN A 101 11.46 -10.81 -0.76
CA GLN A 101 11.88 -11.85 -1.72
C GLN A 101 12.56 -11.29 -2.97
N LEU A 102 12.19 -10.07 -3.39
CA LEU A 102 12.74 -9.41 -4.57
C LEU A 102 14.08 -8.72 -4.28
N LEU A 103 14.22 -8.09 -3.11
CA LEU A 103 15.33 -7.18 -2.80
C LEU A 103 16.36 -7.78 -1.83
N CYS A 104 15.96 -8.69 -0.94
CA CYS A 104 16.80 -9.17 0.16
C CYS A 104 17.34 -10.59 -0.04
N LYS A 105 16.75 -11.38 -0.93
CA LYS A 105 17.23 -12.74 -1.22
C LYS A 105 18.31 -12.69 -2.28
N GLU A 106 19.41 -13.40 -2.04
CA GLU A 106 20.58 -13.47 -2.91
C GLU A 106 20.91 -14.93 -3.30
N GLY A 107 21.74 -15.09 -4.33
CA GLY A 107 22.22 -16.40 -4.77
C GLY A 107 21.09 -17.33 -5.22
N ASN A 108 21.21 -18.63 -4.91
CA ASN A 108 20.25 -19.66 -5.34
C ASN A 108 18.87 -19.55 -4.65
N TYR A 109 18.72 -18.68 -3.65
CA TYR A 109 17.46 -18.43 -2.96
C TYR A 109 16.69 -17.25 -3.56
N ALA A 110 17.35 -16.45 -4.41
CA ALA A 110 16.73 -15.34 -5.12
C ALA A 110 15.97 -15.86 -6.34
N ARG A 111 14.75 -15.35 -6.56
CA ARG A 111 14.01 -15.62 -7.81
C ARG A 111 14.68 -14.93 -9.01
N ASP A 112 15.37 -13.83 -8.76
CA ASP A 112 16.14 -13.05 -9.73
C ASP A 112 17.47 -12.64 -9.05
N PRO A 113 18.55 -13.44 -9.18
CA PRO A 113 19.78 -13.26 -8.42
C PRO A 113 20.54 -11.97 -8.76
N ASN A 114 20.22 -11.31 -9.87
CA ASN A 114 20.85 -10.06 -10.27
C ASN A 114 20.00 -8.83 -9.93
N PHE A 115 18.73 -9.01 -9.52
CA PHE A 115 17.80 -7.90 -9.33
C PHE A 115 18.31 -6.87 -8.33
N ARG A 116 18.85 -7.32 -7.19
CA ARG A 116 19.39 -6.42 -6.17
C ARG A 116 20.53 -5.56 -6.73
N LYS A 117 21.45 -6.18 -7.48
CA LYS A 117 22.57 -5.47 -8.11
C LYS A 117 22.11 -4.43 -9.12
N GLU A 118 21.16 -4.79 -9.99
CA GLU A 118 20.56 -3.87 -10.96
C GLU A 118 19.81 -2.73 -10.26
N TYR A 119 19.03 -3.06 -9.24
CA TYR A 119 18.34 -2.08 -8.41
C TYR A 119 19.32 -1.06 -7.85
N LEU A 120 20.38 -1.50 -7.17
CA LEU A 120 21.38 -0.64 -6.55
C LEU A 120 22.13 0.24 -7.57
N MET A 121 22.38 -0.29 -8.78
CA MET A 121 22.99 0.47 -9.87
C MET A 121 22.18 1.72 -10.24
N TYR A 122 20.85 1.67 -10.16
CA TYR A 122 19.98 2.77 -10.56
C TYR A 122 19.54 3.68 -9.41
N ILE A 123 19.75 3.29 -8.15
CA ILE A 123 19.35 4.09 -6.98
C ILE A 123 19.80 5.55 -7.03
N PRO A 124 21.07 5.88 -7.35
CA PRO A 124 21.52 7.27 -7.40
C PRO A 124 20.75 8.15 -8.39
N CYS A 125 20.14 7.55 -9.43
CA CYS A 125 19.25 8.27 -10.33
C CYS A 125 17.82 8.33 -9.80
N LEU A 126 17.30 7.22 -9.28
CA LEU A 126 15.94 7.13 -8.73
C LEU A 126 15.73 8.10 -7.58
N GLU A 127 16.71 8.26 -6.69
CA GLU A 127 16.69 9.22 -5.58
C GLU A 127 16.39 10.66 -6.05
N LYS A 128 17.01 11.07 -7.16
CA LYS A 128 16.80 12.40 -7.77
C LYS A 128 15.41 12.58 -8.38
N GLN A 129 14.66 11.49 -8.56
CA GLN A 129 13.31 11.51 -9.15
C GLN A 129 12.20 11.19 -8.15
N LEU A 130 12.50 10.95 -6.85
CA LEU A 130 11.49 10.54 -5.87
C LEU A 130 10.32 11.51 -5.75
N ASP A 131 10.58 12.82 -5.76
CA ASP A 131 9.50 13.82 -5.71
C ASP A 131 8.62 13.76 -6.97
N LYS A 132 9.19 13.42 -8.13
CA LYS A 132 8.42 13.28 -9.37
C LYS A 132 7.65 11.95 -9.41
N ILE A 133 8.21 10.88 -8.86
CA ILE A 133 7.48 9.62 -8.64
C ILE A 133 6.30 9.87 -7.68
N ARG A 134 6.51 10.66 -6.61
CA ARG A 134 5.42 11.09 -5.72
C ARG A 134 4.34 11.88 -6.47
N ASN A 135 4.71 12.74 -7.41
CA ASN A 135 3.73 13.42 -8.27
C ASN A 135 2.93 12.44 -9.13
N CYS A 136 3.54 11.36 -9.63
CA CYS A 136 2.79 10.29 -10.31
C CYS A 136 1.75 9.64 -9.38
N TYR A 137 2.11 9.38 -8.12
CA TYR A 137 1.18 8.85 -7.12
C TYR A 137 -0.01 9.80 -6.92
N LEU A 138 0.24 11.09 -6.69
CA LEU A 138 -0.80 12.10 -6.51
C LEU A 138 -1.68 12.26 -7.76
N TYR A 139 -1.06 12.35 -8.93
CA TYR A 139 -1.76 12.49 -10.21
C TYR A 139 -2.68 11.30 -10.51
N SER A 140 -2.21 10.09 -10.19
CA SER A 140 -2.96 8.86 -10.42
C SER A 140 -4.19 8.70 -9.50
N LYS A 141 -4.29 9.51 -8.44
CA LYS A 141 -5.29 9.39 -7.37
C LYS A 141 -5.25 8.00 -6.71
N MET A 142 -4.05 7.45 -6.54
CA MET A 142 -3.86 6.17 -5.88
C MET A 142 -4.31 6.28 -4.41
N PRO A 143 -5.23 5.41 -3.96
CA PRO A 143 -5.60 5.37 -2.55
C PRO A 143 -4.42 4.90 -1.69
N GLU A 144 -4.44 5.24 -0.40
CA GLU A 144 -3.38 4.88 0.55
C GLU A 144 -3.21 3.36 0.68
N ASP A 145 -4.31 2.62 0.64
CA ASP A 145 -4.31 1.16 0.71
C ASP A 145 -5.20 0.55 -0.40
N PRO A 146 -4.71 0.52 -1.65
CA PRO A 146 -5.53 0.16 -2.82
C PRO A 146 -6.05 -1.27 -2.72
N GLU A 147 -5.20 -2.20 -2.31
CA GLU A 147 -5.57 -3.60 -2.15
C GLU A 147 -6.67 -3.79 -1.09
N PHE A 148 -6.60 -3.04 0.01
CA PHE A 148 -7.63 -3.05 1.03
C PHE A 148 -8.97 -2.48 0.52
N GLU A 149 -8.94 -1.36 -0.20
CA GLU A 149 -10.14 -0.76 -0.79
C GLU A 149 -10.83 -1.69 -1.79
N VAL A 150 -10.03 -2.38 -2.63
CA VAL A 150 -10.56 -3.41 -3.53
C VAL A 150 -11.25 -4.50 -2.72
N LEU A 151 -10.55 -5.12 -1.77
CA LEU A 151 -11.08 -6.26 -1.02
C LEU A 151 -12.31 -5.91 -0.17
N ARG A 152 -12.39 -4.69 0.37
CA ARG A 152 -13.52 -4.25 1.21
C ARG A 152 -14.75 -3.86 0.39
N ASN A 153 -14.55 -3.17 -0.74
CA ASN A 153 -15.65 -2.62 -1.53
C ASN A 153 -16.16 -3.60 -2.60
N PHE A 154 -15.49 -4.73 -2.81
CA PHE A 154 -15.94 -5.76 -3.74
C PHE A 154 -17.10 -6.59 -3.17
N SER A 155 -18.32 -6.11 -3.39
CA SER A 155 -19.56 -6.89 -3.20
C SER A 155 -20.25 -7.23 -4.53
N GLY A 156 -19.66 -6.85 -5.68
CA GLY A 156 -20.19 -7.17 -7.01
C GLY A 156 -19.25 -6.78 -8.15
N SER A 157 -19.20 -7.61 -9.19
CA SER A 157 -18.36 -7.45 -10.38
C SER A 157 -18.96 -6.44 -11.37
N ASN A 158 -18.98 -5.15 -11.01
CA ASN A 158 -19.32 -4.11 -11.98
C ASN A 158 -18.05 -3.40 -12.51
N GLU A 159 -18.11 -2.99 -13.77
CA GLU A 159 -17.02 -2.32 -14.51
C GLU A 159 -16.48 -1.08 -13.78
N GLN A 160 -17.36 -0.38 -13.05
CA GLN A 160 -17.05 0.84 -12.31
C GLN A 160 -16.15 0.58 -11.10
N THR A 161 -16.41 -0.49 -10.33
CA THR A 161 -15.59 -0.85 -9.17
C THR A 161 -14.19 -1.27 -9.63
N TYR A 162 -14.09 -1.98 -10.76
CA TYR A 162 -12.81 -2.30 -11.37
C TYR A 162 -12.05 -1.05 -11.84
N THR A 163 -12.70 -0.16 -12.57
CA THR A 163 -12.10 1.09 -13.05
C THR A 163 -11.55 1.92 -11.88
N ALA A 164 -12.33 2.02 -10.80
CA ALA A 164 -11.93 2.74 -9.60
C ALA A 164 -10.73 2.09 -8.89
N ALA A 165 -10.66 0.76 -8.88
CA ALA A 165 -9.60 -0.02 -8.26
C ALA A 165 -8.27 -0.03 -9.06
N CYS A 166 -8.34 -0.36 -10.35
CA CYS A 166 -7.17 -0.74 -11.14
C CYS A 166 -6.59 0.42 -11.96
N CYS A 167 -7.41 1.39 -12.39
CA CYS A 167 -6.90 2.50 -13.18
C CYS A 167 -5.93 3.41 -12.40
N PRO A 168 -6.16 3.76 -11.11
CA PRO A 168 -5.18 4.54 -10.35
C PRO A 168 -3.82 3.85 -10.27
N VAL A 169 -3.81 2.54 -10.01
CA VAL A 169 -2.57 1.76 -9.91
C VAL A 169 -1.85 1.67 -11.25
N SER A 170 -2.58 1.36 -12.32
CA SER A 170 -2.03 1.32 -13.67
C SER A 170 -1.43 2.68 -14.08
N LYS A 171 -2.14 3.79 -13.80
CA LYS A 171 -1.64 5.15 -14.07
C LYS A 171 -0.39 5.48 -13.26
N TYR A 172 -0.37 5.14 -11.98
CA TYR A 172 0.80 5.37 -11.13
C TYR A 172 2.05 4.66 -11.67
N ILE A 173 1.89 3.38 -12.01
CA ILE A 173 2.99 2.54 -12.48
C ILE A 173 3.45 2.98 -13.86
N SER A 174 2.55 3.27 -14.80
CA SER A 174 2.91 3.78 -16.12
C SER A 174 3.62 5.13 -16.04
N CYS A 175 3.05 6.10 -15.31
CA CYS A 175 3.67 7.42 -15.11
C CYS A 175 5.08 7.31 -14.54
N SER A 176 5.25 6.47 -13.51
CA SER A 176 6.56 6.28 -12.87
C SER A 176 7.55 5.59 -13.81
N LYS A 177 7.10 4.58 -14.57
CA LYS A 177 7.92 3.88 -15.55
C LYS A 177 8.39 4.81 -16.67
N ASP A 178 7.49 5.59 -17.25
CA ASP A 178 7.79 6.51 -18.36
C ASP A 178 8.70 7.66 -17.90
N LEU A 179 8.44 8.20 -16.72
CA LEU A 179 9.28 9.21 -16.08
C LEU A 179 10.72 8.69 -15.92
N ILE A 180 10.89 7.49 -15.38
CA ILE A 180 12.22 6.93 -15.11
C ILE A 180 12.92 6.47 -16.38
N GLY A 181 12.17 5.89 -17.33
CA GLY A 181 12.67 5.57 -18.67
C GLY A 181 13.29 6.79 -19.37
N SER A 182 12.64 7.95 -19.24
CA SER A 182 13.11 9.20 -19.86
C SER A 182 14.20 9.93 -19.09
N LYS A 183 14.30 9.77 -17.76
CA LYS A 183 15.25 10.51 -16.90
C LYS A 183 16.49 9.73 -16.48
N CYS A 184 16.40 8.41 -16.42
CA CYS A 184 17.48 7.54 -15.95
C CYS A 184 17.96 6.62 -17.07
N SER A 185 17.13 5.67 -17.49
CA SER A 185 17.37 4.76 -18.62
C SER A 185 16.16 3.84 -18.86
N GLY A 186 16.06 3.24 -20.04
CA GLY A 186 15.04 2.21 -20.32
C GLY A 186 15.10 1.02 -19.34
N ASP A 187 16.31 0.57 -18.99
CA ASP A 187 16.51 -0.56 -18.07
C ASP A 187 16.01 -0.25 -16.64
N SER A 188 16.27 0.97 -16.16
CA SER A 188 15.78 1.43 -14.85
C SER A 188 14.25 1.51 -14.77
N ALA A 189 13.56 1.70 -15.89
CA ALA A 189 12.10 1.70 -15.96
C ALA A 189 11.53 0.32 -15.59
N ASN A 190 12.22 -0.77 -15.95
CA ASN A 190 11.82 -2.13 -15.61
C ASN A 190 11.99 -2.42 -14.11
N ILE A 191 13.05 -1.89 -13.49
CA ILE A 191 13.26 -1.99 -12.04
C ILE A 191 12.10 -1.34 -11.28
N VAL A 192 11.76 -0.10 -11.65
CA VAL A 192 10.66 0.65 -11.03
C VAL A 192 9.33 -0.07 -11.22
N TYR A 193 9.07 -0.57 -12.44
CA TYR A 193 7.89 -1.39 -12.69
C TYR A 193 7.82 -2.58 -11.72
N LYS A 194 8.85 -3.43 -11.66
CA LYS A 194 8.87 -4.62 -10.79
C LYS A 194 8.64 -4.25 -9.31
N VAL A 195 9.31 -3.21 -8.80
CA VAL A 195 9.17 -2.76 -7.39
C VAL A 195 7.76 -2.25 -7.12
N LEU A 196 7.23 -1.35 -7.96
CA LEU A 196 5.90 -0.76 -7.76
C LEU A 196 4.79 -1.80 -7.88
N MET A 197 4.92 -2.77 -8.78
CA MET A 197 3.97 -3.88 -8.90
C MET A 197 3.91 -4.71 -7.61
N LYS A 198 5.06 -5.04 -7.00
CA LYS A 198 5.08 -5.76 -5.71
C LYS A 198 4.56 -4.92 -4.56
N ALA A 199 4.88 -3.63 -4.52
CA ALA A 199 4.39 -2.69 -3.52
C ALA A 199 2.88 -2.43 -3.60
N SER A 200 2.29 -2.60 -4.78
CA SER A 200 0.85 -2.38 -4.99
C SER A 200 -0.01 -3.53 -4.46
N GLY A 201 0.60 -4.69 -4.17
CA GLY A 201 -0.11 -5.87 -3.67
C GLY A 201 -0.35 -6.92 -4.76
N ARG A 202 -0.18 -8.20 -4.40
CA ARG A 202 -0.35 -9.31 -5.34
C ARG A 202 -1.83 -9.55 -5.64
N GLN A 203 -2.69 -9.45 -4.62
CA GLN A 203 -4.12 -9.64 -4.79
C GLN A 203 -4.70 -8.55 -5.67
N LEU A 204 -4.21 -7.32 -5.54
CA LEU A 204 -4.56 -6.24 -6.45
C LEU A 204 -4.09 -6.52 -7.89
N TYR A 205 -2.86 -7.02 -8.07
CA TYR A 205 -2.37 -7.39 -9.39
C TYR A 205 -3.21 -8.49 -10.04
N ASP A 206 -3.40 -9.61 -9.34
CA ASP A 206 -4.14 -10.77 -9.84
C ASP A 206 -5.59 -10.34 -10.18
N PHE A 207 -6.21 -9.53 -9.30
CA PHE A 207 -7.51 -8.91 -9.55
C PHE A 207 -7.49 -8.03 -10.81
N CYS A 208 -6.47 -7.21 -10.99
CA CYS A 208 -6.40 -6.32 -12.14
C CYS A 208 -6.11 -7.05 -13.46
N THR A 209 -5.39 -8.17 -13.44
CA THR A 209 -5.10 -8.98 -14.62
C THR A 209 -6.27 -9.87 -15.05
N ASP A 210 -6.98 -10.48 -14.10
CA ASP A 210 -8.13 -11.32 -14.41
C ASP A 210 -9.24 -10.50 -15.08
N VAL A 211 -9.38 -9.24 -14.67
CA VAL A 211 -10.37 -8.35 -15.25
C VAL A 211 -9.98 -7.82 -16.63
N ASP A 212 -8.70 -7.62 -16.94
CA ASP A 212 -8.28 -7.25 -18.31
C ASP A 212 -8.77 -8.28 -19.34
N SER A 213 -8.80 -9.57 -18.94
CA SER A 213 -9.37 -10.64 -19.76
C SER A 213 -10.91 -10.64 -19.85
N THR A 214 -11.60 -10.11 -18.84
CA THR A 214 -13.07 -10.10 -18.73
C THR A 214 -13.69 -8.82 -19.32
N PHE A 215 -13.02 -7.67 -19.17
CA PHE A 215 -13.47 -6.35 -19.61
C PHE A 215 -12.32 -5.58 -20.32
N PRO A 216 -11.96 -5.96 -21.56
CA PRO A 216 -10.84 -5.36 -22.30
C PRO A 216 -11.02 -3.86 -22.63
N SER A 217 -12.27 -3.37 -22.59
CA SER A 217 -12.59 -1.95 -22.77
C SER A 217 -12.08 -1.08 -21.63
N VAL A 218 -11.85 -1.66 -20.44
CA VAL A 218 -11.43 -0.87 -19.28
C VAL A 218 -9.92 -0.68 -19.24
N SER A 219 -9.12 -1.65 -19.69
CA SER A 219 -7.68 -1.43 -19.83
C SER A 219 -7.35 -0.33 -20.83
N THR A 220 -8.14 -0.22 -21.90
CA THR A 220 -8.06 0.90 -22.85
C THR A 220 -8.54 2.23 -22.26
N SER A 221 -9.52 2.23 -21.35
CA SER A 221 -10.03 3.45 -20.69
C SER A 221 -9.11 4.00 -19.59
N CYS A 222 -8.29 3.14 -18.95
CA CYS A 222 -7.30 3.60 -17.97
C CYS A 222 -6.19 4.46 -18.61
N VAL A 223 -5.87 4.26 -19.89
CA VAL A 223 -4.76 4.93 -20.60
C VAL A 223 -5.19 6.29 -21.18
N SER A 224 -6.48 6.57 -21.33
CA SER A 224 -6.99 7.64 -22.21
C SER A 224 -6.98 9.06 -21.60
N SER A 225 -6.61 9.25 -20.33
CA SER A 225 -6.68 10.59 -19.71
C SER A 225 -5.56 11.57 -20.11
N ALA A 226 -4.58 11.16 -20.92
CA ALA A 226 -3.54 12.05 -21.45
C ALA A 226 -3.78 12.50 -22.92
N GLN A 227 -4.64 11.82 -23.67
CA GLN A 227 -4.84 12.12 -25.10
C GLN A 227 -5.96 13.14 -25.38
N HIS A 228 -6.94 13.31 -24.49
CA HIS A 228 -8.04 14.25 -24.73
C HIS A 228 -7.62 15.74 -24.69
N ILE A 229 -6.51 16.08 -24.03
CA ILE A 229 -6.03 17.47 -23.99
C ILE A 229 -5.45 17.89 -25.35
N VAL A 230 -4.76 16.98 -26.06
CA VAL A 230 -4.10 17.30 -27.33
C VAL A 230 -5.13 17.51 -28.47
N TYR A 231 -6.21 16.72 -28.49
CA TYR A 231 -7.25 16.86 -29.51
C TYR A 231 -8.10 18.12 -29.34
N SER A 232 -8.36 18.58 -28.11
CA SER A 232 -9.12 19.82 -27.89
C SER A 232 -8.35 21.07 -28.34
N PHE A 233 -7.01 21.12 -28.16
CA PHE A 233 -6.22 22.25 -28.65
C PHE A 233 -6.09 22.27 -30.18
N ALA A 234 -5.99 21.12 -30.84
CA ALA A 234 -5.91 21.05 -32.30
C ALA A 234 -7.20 21.54 -32.98
N VAL A 235 -8.37 21.20 -32.43
CA VAL A 235 -9.67 21.67 -32.97
C VAL A 235 -9.85 23.18 -32.78
N ILE A 236 -9.42 23.74 -31.64
CA ILE A 236 -9.50 25.18 -31.40
C ILE A 236 -8.56 25.96 -32.35
N ILE A 237 -7.33 25.48 -32.57
CA ILE A 237 -6.40 26.13 -33.52
C ILE A 237 -6.92 26.05 -34.96
N ALA A 238 -7.51 24.92 -35.36
CA ALA A 238 -8.10 24.77 -36.68
C ALA A 238 -9.30 25.71 -36.89
N LEU A 239 -10.14 25.91 -35.87
CA LEU A 239 -11.27 26.84 -35.92
C LEU A 239 -10.82 28.31 -35.95
N TYR A 240 -9.75 28.68 -35.23
CA TYR A 240 -9.16 30.02 -35.29
C TYR A 240 -8.53 30.33 -36.65
N PHE A 241 -7.90 29.35 -37.30
CA PHE A 241 -7.37 29.53 -38.65
C PHE A 241 -8.48 29.69 -39.70
N PHE A 242 -9.61 28.99 -39.53
CA PHE A 242 -10.72 29.06 -40.48
C PHE A 242 -11.49 30.38 -40.42
N THR A 243 -11.59 31.02 -39.26
CA THR A 243 -12.25 32.34 -39.09
C THR A 243 -11.37 33.53 -39.45
N PHE A 244 -10.06 33.35 -39.63
CA PHE A 244 -9.15 34.41 -40.06
C PHE A 244 -8.87 34.40 -41.57
N LEU A 245 -9.20 33.30 -42.26
CA LEU A 245 -8.98 33.11 -43.71
C LEU A 245 -10.24 33.30 -44.56
N PHE A 246 -11.41 33.46 -43.93
CA PHE A 246 -12.70 33.79 -44.56
C PHE A 246 -13.39 34.90 -43.78
#